data_AF-A0A183HN61-F1
#
_entry.id   AF-A0A183HN61-F1
#
_cell.length_a   1.000
_cell.length_b   1.000
_cell.length_c   1.000
_cell.angle_alpha   90.00
_cell.angle_beta   90.00
_cell.angle_gamma   90.00
#
_symmetry.space_group_name_H-M   'P 1'
#
loop_
_entity.id
_entity.type
_entity.pdbx_description
1 polymer ?
#
loop_
_entity_poly.entity_id
_entity_poly.type
_entity_poly.pdbx_seq_one_letter_code
_entity_poly.pdbx_strand_id
1 'polypeptide(L)' 'MKFLIRLKEKKMRLEVLILIVCLFYIPITLTDNKLKALWNLETMSICKLGYRATVYNNYGCWCGVGGSGKPMDGID' A
#
# COMPACT_ATOMS: atom_id res chain seq x y z
N MET A 1 32.85 28.77 -21.30
CA MET A 1 31.40 28.51 -21.55
C MET A 1 30.98 27.05 -21.33
N LYS A 2 31.61 26.05 -21.98
CA LYS A 2 31.21 24.63 -21.90
C LYS A 2 31.16 24.01 -20.49
N PHE A 3 32.02 24.45 -19.57
CA PHE A 3 32.07 23.95 -18.18
C PHE A 3 30.84 24.36 -17.36
N LEU A 4 30.37 25.60 -17.51
CA LEU A 4 29.18 26.12 -16.83
C LEU A 4 27.89 25.43 -17.30
N ILE A 5 27.81 25.09 -18.59
CA ILE A 5 26.70 24.32 -19.16
C ILE A 5 26.66 22.91 -18.55
N ARG A 6 27.83 22.26 -18.41
CA ARG A 6 27.96 20.93 -17.77
C ARG A 6 27.57 20.95 -16.30
N LEU A 7 27.93 22.00 -15.57
CA LEU A 7 27.53 22.19 -14.17
C LEU A 7 26.01 22.41 -14.03
N LYS A 8 25.41 23.17 -14.95
CA LYS A 8 23.95 23.41 -14.99
C LYS A 8 23.17 22.13 -15.30
N GLU A 9 23.67 21.28 -16.21
CA GLU A 9 23.06 19.97 -16.47
C GLU A 9 23.20 19.01 -15.27
N LYS A 10 24.36 18.96 -14.61
CA LYS A 10 24.53 18.10 -13.42
C LYS A 10 23.64 18.55 -12.25
N LYS A 11 23.50 19.86 -12.04
CA LYS A 11 22.58 20.42 -11.04
C LYS A 11 21.11 20.06 -11.35
N MET A 12 20.70 20.17 -12.61
CA MET A 12 19.36 19.81 -13.07
C MET A 12 19.07 18.31 -12.89
N ARG A 13 20.04 17.43 -13.17
CA ARG A 13 19.91 15.99 -12.92
C ARG A 13 19.81 15.65 -11.43
N LEU A 14 20.54 16.36 -10.57
CA LEU A 14 20.51 16.14 -9.13
C LEU A 14 19.16 16.56 -8.51
N GLU A 15 18.62 17.72 -8.92
CA GLU A 15 17.31 18.17 -8.45
C GLU A 15 16.18 17.25 -8.92
N VAL A 16 16.22 16.75 -10.15
CA VAL A 16 15.27 15.76 -10.66
C VAL A 16 15.35 14.45 -9.87
N LEU A 17 16.56 13.98 -9.53
CA LEU A 17 16.74 12.78 -8.71
C LEU A 17 16.14 12.95 -7.30
N ILE A 18 16.35 14.12 -6.69
CA ILE A 18 15.79 14.46 -5.38
C ILE A 18 14.25 14.49 -5.44
N LEU A 19 13.66 15.08 -6.48
CA LEU A 19 12.20 15.11 -6.65
C LEU A 19 11.60 13.71 -6.82
N ILE A 20 12.25 12.84 -7.59
CA ILE A 20 11.84 11.43 -7.76
C ILE A 20 11.87 10.71 -6.42
N VAL A 21 12.96 10.84 -5.66
CA VAL A 21 13.09 10.25 -4.32
C VAL A 21 11.98 10.79 -3.39
N CYS A 22 11.73 12.09 -3.35
CA CYS A 22 10.66 12.66 -2.53
C CYS A 22 9.27 12.10 -2.90
N LEU A 23 8.96 11.94 -4.19
CA LEU A 23 7.68 11.39 -4.65
C LEU A 23 7.47 9.93 -4.22
N PHE A 24 8.54 9.14 -4.15
CA PHE A 24 8.46 7.73 -3.71
C PHE A 24 8.56 7.55 -2.19
N TYR A 25 9.19 8.46 -1.45
CA TYR A 25 9.33 8.36 0.01
C TYR A 25 8.12 8.88 0.79
N ILE A 26 7.39 9.88 0.28
CA ILE A 26 6.19 10.44 0.93
C ILE A 26 5.07 9.40 1.15
N PRO A 27 4.73 8.50 0.20
CA PRO A 27 3.70 7.49 0.46
C PRO A 27 4.09 6.45 1.53
N ILE A 28 5.39 6.22 1.75
CA ILE A 28 5.90 5.22 2.71
C ILE A 28 5.71 5.70 4.16
N THR A 29 5.79 7.01 4.42
CA THR A 29 5.62 7.55 5.79
C THR A 29 4.15 7.71 6.18
N LEU A 30 3.23 7.60 5.21
CA LEU A 30 1.79 7.67 5.40
C LEU A 30 1.16 6.27 5.56
N THR A 31 1.84 5.33 6.24
CA THR A 31 1.23 4.05 6.63
C THR A 31 0.11 4.33 7.64
N ASP A 32 -1.09 4.51 7.07
CA ASP A 32 -2.36 4.80 7.71
C ASP A 32 -2.70 3.73 8.78
N ASN A 33 -3.42 4.13 9.82
CA ASN A 33 -4.03 3.23 10.80
C ASN A 33 -4.83 2.11 10.13
N LYS A 34 -5.38 2.34 8.93
CA LYS A 34 -6.03 1.33 8.09
C LYS A 34 -5.12 0.15 7.77
N LEU A 35 -3.86 0.39 7.42
CA LEU A 35 -2.92 -0.67 7.09
C LEU A 35 -2.63 -1.53 8.34
N LYS A 36 -2.46 -0.87 9.50
CA LYS A 36 -2.29 -1.57 10.79
C LYS A 36 -3.51 -2.42 11.15
N ALA A 37 -4.72 -1.93 10.88
CA ALA A 37 -5.94 -2.71 11.10
C ALA A 37 -5.99 -3.98 10.23
N LEU A 38 -5.55 -3.91 8.97
CA LEU A 38 -5.44 -5.08 8.10
C LEU A 38 -4.38 -6.08 8.60
N TRP A 39 -3.25 -5.60 9.13
CA TRP A 39 -2.24 -6.47 9.77
C TRP A 39 -2.77 -7.15 11.04
N ASN A 40 -3.59 -6.45 11.83
CA ASN A 40 -4.25 -7.04 12.98
C ASN A 40 -5.24 -8.14 12.55
N LEU A 41 -6.02 -7.91 11.49
CA LEU A 41 -6.93 -8.92 10.94
C LEU A 41 -6.17 -10.17 10.46
N GLU A 42 -5.09 -9.98 9.70
CA GLU A 42 -4.22 -11.08 9.25
C GLU A 42 -3.68 -11.90 10.43
N THR A 43 -3.16 -11.22 11.45
CA THR A 43 -2.60 -11.87 12.65
C THR A 43 -3.67 -12.65 13.42
N MET A 44 -4.87 -12.08 13.54
CA MET A 44 -6.01 -12.70 14.24
C MET A 44 -6.49 -13.95 13.50
N SER A 45 -6.64 -13.88 12.16
CA SER A 45 -7.02 -15.02 11.33
C SER A 45 -6.01 -16.15 11.42
N ILE A 46 -4.71 -15.86 11.35
CA ILE A 46 -3.67 -16.90 11.51
C ILE A 46 -3.78 -17.54 12.90
N CYS A 47 -3.97 -16.75 13.95
CA CYS A 47 -4.02 -17.23 15.34
C CYS A 47 -5.28 -18.06 15.63
N LYS A 48 -6.45 -17.67 15.11
CA LYS A 48 -7.74 -18.30 15.43
C LYS A 48 -8.20 -19.35 14.44
N LEU A 49 -7.84 -19.19 13.17
CA LEU A 49 -8.32 -20.03 12.08
C LEU A 49 -7.21 -20.89 11.48
N GLY A 50 -5.94 -20.55 11.74
CA GLY A 50 -4.79 -21.27 11.21
C GLY A 50 -4.46 -20.93 9.75
N TYR A 51 -5.11 -19.93 9.17
CA TYR A 51 -4.84 -19.46 7.80
C TYR A 51 -4.92 -17.94 7.69
N ARG A 52 -4.38 -17.42 6.57
CA ARG A 52 -4.26 -15.99 6.30
C ARG A 52 -5.62 -15.35 6.02
N ALA A 53 -5.84 -14.11 6.48
CA ALA A 53 -7.06 -13.36 6.20
C ALA A 53 -7.24 -13.06 4.71
N THR A 54 -6.18 -13.14 3.91
CA THR A 54 -6.22 -12.92 2.46
C THR A 54 -7.19 -13.85 1.72
N VAL A 55 -7.55 -15.01 2.30
CA VAL A 55 -8.54 -15.91 1.68
C VAL A 55 -9.94 -15.29 1.62
N TYR A 56 -10.22 -14.31 2.50
CA TYR A 56 -11.48 -13.58 2.52
C TYR A 56 -11.49 -12.39 1.55
N ASN A 57 -10.40 -12.14 0.81
CA ASN A 57 -10.37 -11.04 -0.12
C ASN A 57 -11.23 -11.36 -1.35
N ASN A 58 -12.35 -10.65 -1.50
CA ASN A 58 -13.39 -10.91 -2.52
C ASN A 58 -14.01 -12.31 -2.39
N TYR A 59 -14.24 -12.75 -1.15
CA TYR A 59 -15.04 -13.93 -0.87
C TYR A 59 -16.50 -13.53 -0.71
N GLY A 60 -17.41 -14.28 -1.31
CA GLY A 60 -18.84 -14.03 -1.15
C GLY A 60 -19.30 -12.64 -1.62
N CYS A 61 -20.29 -12.09 -0.92
CA CYS A 61 -20.93 -10.82 -1.18
C CYS A 61 -20.45 -9.70 -0.22
N TRP A 62 -19.87 -10.03 0.93
CA TRP A 62 -19.54 -9.09 2.00
C TRP A 62 -18.06 -9.09 2.39
N CYS A 63 -17.36 -10.22 2.28
CA CYS A 63 -15.95 -10.29 2.63
C CYS A 63 -15.07 -9.61 1.56
N GLY A 64 -14.63 -8.37 1.85
CA GLY A 64 -13.80 -7.57 0.95
C GLY A 64 -14.05 -6.07 1.12
N VAL A 65 -13.71 -5.29 0.09
CA VAL A 65 -14.03 -3.85 0.07
C VAL A 65 -15.50 -3.67 -0.30
N GLY A 66 -16.27 -3.03 0.58
CA GLY A 66 -17.69 -2.76 0.36
C GLY A 66 -18.57 -3.82 1.02
N GLY A 67 -19.40 -4.50 0.22
CA GLY A 67 -20.29 -5.56 0.66
C GLY A 67 -21.77 -5.22 0.46
N SER A 68 -22.52 -6.12 -0.21
CA SER A 68 -23.96 -5.97 -0.41
C SER A 68 -24.61 -7.25 -0.91
N GLY A 69 -25.89 -7.47 -0.59
CA GLY A 69 -26.67 -8.61 -1.08
C GLY A 69 -26.90 -9.68 -0.01
N LYS A 70 -27.36 -10.86 -0.44
CA LYS A 70 -27.61 -12.00 0.46
C LYS A 70 -26.30 -12.76 0.70
N PRO A 71 -25.91 -13.01 1.97
CA PRO A 71 -24.73 -13.81 2.28
C PRO A 71 -24.75 -15.18 1.60
N MET A 72 -23.60 -15.58 1.07
CA MET A 72 -23.39 -16.84 0.37
C MET A 72 -23.47 -18.02 1.33
N ASP A 73 -22.89 -17.90 2.52
CA ASP A 73 -22.85 -18.94 3.56
C ASP A 73 -22.73 -18.34 4.97
N GLY A 74 -22.27 -19.13 5.95
CA GLY A 74 -22.07 -18.67 7.33
C GLY A 74 -20.74 -17.96 7.58
N ILE A 75 -19.87 -17.88 6.58
CA ILE A 75 -18.60 -17.15 6.62
C ILE A 75 -18.80 -15.75 6.00
N ASP A 76 -19.49 -15.69 4.86
CA ASP A 76 -19.76 -14.45 4.12
C ASP A 76 -20.51 -13.39 4.93
#